data_AF-A0A7H9KAT4-F1
#
_entry.id   AF-A0A7H9KAT4-F1
#
_cell.length_a   1.000
_cell.length_b   1.000
_cell.length_c   1.000
_cell.angle_alpha   90.00
_cell.angle_beta   90.00
_cell.angle_gamma   90.00
#
_symmetry.space_group_name_H-M   'P 1'
#
loop_
_entity.id
_entity.type
_entity.pdbx_description
1 polymer ?
#
loop_
_entity_poly.entity_id
_entity_poly.type
_entity_poly.pdbx_seq_one_letter_code
_entity_poly.pdbx_strand_id
1 'polypeptide(L)'
;MTVQAGERLGLFARTGQLSLKSGEGAVDVQAQNGSMRLFAEKKLTLSSASDISFAGKKRITLIGGGSYLRLEAGKVEYCTTAKCLRKVKRTMAAGAASIPVRSIVGGGICLSCLMKAAMNGDTFVVRGGMNSVSFSLAAQHLICSTKVTLFALVDGLQYERYFGESLSVQQPAAVPLFDTWPDSRIAFAGPWVMEMNSIMDFRERLCELEAALPSVSWMISSSSLTELAAHFRRNMNTELPDGRIALLRFHDPRVQKRLGEMLNDQQHRELTGLMQEWLTIVDGKAWSFKQREFIC
;
A
#
# COMPACT_ATOMS: atom_id res chain seq x y z
N MET A 1 -42.80 21.39 37.78
CA MET A 1 -42.16 22.66 38.20
C MET A 1 -41.39 23.20 37.02
N THR A 2 -41.60 24.47 36.66
CA THR A 2 -40.84 25.16 35.61
C THR A 2 -40.03 26.27 36.24
N VAL A 3 -38.78 26.44 35.82
CA VAL A 3 -37.87 27.49 36.30
C VAL A 3 -37.28 28.16 35.09
N GLN A 4 -37.42 29.49 35.01
CA GLN A 4 -36.86 30.32 33.95
C GLN A 4 -36.09 31.47 34.58
N ALA A 5 -34.95 31.84 33.99
CA ALA A 5 -34.12 32.95 34.44
C ALA A 5 -33.70 33.77 33.22
N GLY A 6 -33.73 35.10 33.32
CA GLY A 6 -33.41 35.99 32.20
C GLY A 6 -31.92 36.00 31.81
N GLU A 7 -31.02 35.72 32.74
CA GLU A 7 -29.56 35.72 32.48
C GLU A 7 -28.89 34.42 32.89
N ARG A 8 -28.87 34.11 34.20
CA ARG A 8 -28.13 32.95 34.74
C ARG A 8 -28.97 32.18 35.75
N LEU A 9 -28.92 30.85 35.64
CA LEU A 9 -29.31 29.93 36.69
C LEU A 9 -28.07 29.19 37.20
N GLY A 10 -27.93 29.06 38.51
CA GLY A 10 -26.83 28.32 39.13
C GLY A 10 -27.34 27.45 40.27
N LEU A 11 -26.84 26.21 40.33
CA LEU A 11 -27.13 25.25 41.39
C LEU A 11 -25.80 24.82 42.01
N PHE A 12 -25.72 24.88 43.34
CA PHE A 12 -24.50 24.56 44.08
C PHE A 12 -24.83 23.89 45.41
N ALA A 13 -24.14 22.80 45.71
CA ALA A 13 -24.20 22.11 46.99
C ALA A 13 -22.79 22.07 47.60
N ARG A 14 -22.60 22.72 48.75
CA ARG A 14 -21.30 22.78 49.45
C ARG A 14 -20.95 21.47 50.14
N THR A 15 -21.94 20.81 50.71
CA THR A 15 -21.84 19.53 51.41
C THR A 15 -22.98 18.61 50.96
N GLY A 16 -22.79 17.29 51.07
CA GLY A 16 -23.75 16.31 50.58
C GLY A 16 -23.67 16.04 49.07
N GLN A 17 -24.77 15.57 48.49
CA GLN A 17 -24.85 15.18 47.08
C GLN A 17 -25.87 16.07 46.33
N LEU A 18 -25.49 16.52 45.13
CA LEU A 18 -26.44 17.03 44.15
C LEU A 18 -26.88 15.87 43.24
N SER A 19 -28.18 15.58 43.18
CA SER A 19 -28.72 14.53 42.32
C SER A 19 -29.88 15.04 41.48
N LEU A 20 -29.80 14.82 40.16
CA LEU A 20 -30.90 15.07 39.23
C LEU A 20 -31.37 13.71 38.68
N LYS A 21 -32.62 13.37 38.93
CA LYS A 21 -33.23 12.09 38.53
C LYS A 21 -34.63 12.35 38.00
N SER A 22 -35.00 11.70 36.91
CA SER A 22 -36.39 11.59 36.47
C SER A 22 -36.86 10.17 36.72
N GLY A 23 -38.04 9.99 37.31
CA GLY A 23 -38.61 8.65 37.51
C GLY A 23 -39.07 8.04 36.18
N GLU A 24 -39.69 8.87 35.34
CA GLU A 24 -40.17 8.53 34.00
C GLU A 24 -39.92 9.73 33.07
N GLY A 25 -39.88 9.51 31.76
CA GLY A 25 -39.67 10.56 30.75
C GLY A 25 -38.20 10.91 30.48
N ALA A 26 -37.98 11.64 29.39
CA ALA A 26 -36.65 11.98 28.91
C ALA A 26 -36.01 13.12 29.71
N VAL A 27 -34.70 13.04 29.91
CA VAL A 27 -33.88 14.14 30.43
C VAL A 27 -33.11 14.74 29.27
N ASP A 28 -33.32 16.04 29.03
CA ASP A 28 -32.63 16.79 27.98
C ASP A 28 -31.75 17.88 28.60
N VAL A 29 -30.51 17.98 28.13
CA VAL A 29 -29.53 18.95 28.61
C VAL A 29 -28.80 19.51 27.39
N GLN A 30 -28.95 20.81 27.14
CA GLN A 30 -28.40 21.46 25.96
C GLN A 30 -27.85 22.85 26.27
N ALA A 31 -26.79 23.22 25.55
CA ALA A 31 -26.31 24.59 25.47
C ALA A 31 -26.53 25.09 24.03
N GLN A 32 -27.69 25.69 23.76
CA GLN A 32 -28.14 26.00 22.39
C GLN A 32 -27.17 26.92 21.63
N ASN A 33 -26.61 27.92 22.30
CA ASN A 33 -25.69 28.91 21.71
C ASN A 33 -24.33 28.95 22.42
N GLY A 34 -24.02 27.96 23.25
CA GLY A 34 -22.87 27.98 24.16
C GLY A 34 -22.11 26.66 24.21
N SER A 35 -21.01 26.64 24.97
CA SER A 35 -20.24 25.42 25.23
C SER A 35 -20.77 24.69 26.46
N MET A 36 -20.90 23.37 26.37
CA MET A 36 -21.13 22.50 27.53
C MET A 36 -19.79 21.94 28.04
N ARG A 37 -19.59 21.91 29.37
CA ARG A 37 -18.43 21.27 30.01
C ARG A 37 -18.88 20.45 31.19
N LEU A 38 -18.37 19.22 31.28
CA LEU A 38 -18.56 18.31 32.40
C LEU A 38 -17.18 17.97 32.95
N PHE A 39 -16.97 18.21 34.23
CA PHE A 39 -15.71 17.95 34.90
C PHE A 39 -15.96 17.29 36.25
N ALA A 40 -15.13 16.30 36.58
CA ALA A 40 -15.12 15.65 37.89
C ALA A 40 -13.67 15.42 38.29
N GLU A 41 -13.31 15.81 39.51
CA GLU A 41 -11.94 15.66 40.03
C GLU A 41 -11.53 14.18 40.16
N LYS A 42 -12.48 13.33 40.56
CA LYS A 42 -12.25 11.89 40.76
C LYS A 42 -12.63 11.10 39.51
N LYS A 43 -13.89 10.70 39.40
CA LYS A 43 -14.38 9.81 38.34
C LYS A 43 -15.62 10.41 37.69
N LEU A 44 -15.61 10.48 36.36
CA LEU A 44 -16.79 10.74 35.55
C LEU A 44 -17.24 9.41 34.93
N THR A 45 -18.49 9.01 35.16
CA THR A 45 -19.08 7.78 34.59
C THR A 45 -20.29 8.16 33.75
N LEU A 46 -20.28 7.75 32.49
CA LEU A 46 -21.41 7.84 31.59
C LEU A 46 -21.79 6.41 31.21
N SER A 47 -23.00 6.00 31.58
CA SER A 47 -23.49 4.63 31.39
C SER A 47 -24.93 4.67 30.93
N SER A 48 -25.24 3.83 29.94
CA SER A 48 -26.59 3.58 29.45
C SER A 48 -26.88 2.09 29.60
N ALA A 49 -28.13 1.72 29.86
CA ALA A 49 -28.56 0.32 29.81
C ALA A 49 -28.66 -0.21 28.36
N SER A 50 -28.65 0.70 27.37
CA SER A 50 -28.58 0.37 25.95
C SER A 50 -27.49 1.21 25.30
N ASP A 51 -27.83 2.09 24.36
CA ASP A 51 -26.84 2.76 23.51
C ASP A 51 -26.28 4.06 24.11
N ILE A 52 -25.06 4.40 23.70
CA ILE A 52 -24.41 5.69 23.94
C ILE A 52 -23.89 6.22 22.60
N SER A 53 -24.31 7.43 22.22
CA SER A 53 -23.89 8.08 20.98
C SER A 53 -23.12 9.37 21.25
N PHE A 54 -21.97 9.54 20.60
CA PHE A 54 -21.24 10.80 20.54
C PHE A 54 -21.28 11.32 19.10
N ALA A 55 -21.82 12.52 18.89
CA ALA A 55 -21.92 13.16 17.58
C ALA A 55 -21.22 14.52 17.60
N GLY A 56 -20.36 14.75 16.61
CA GLY A 56 -19.64 16.01 16.44
C GLY A 56 -19.47 16.34 14.97
N LYS A 57 -19.93 17.54 14.55
CA LYS A 57 -19.85 17.97 13.15
C LYS A 57 -18.41 18.09 12.63
N LYS A 58 -17.49 18.58 13.48
CA LYS A 58 -16.09 18.80 13.12
C LYS A 58 -15.18 17.66 13.54
N ARG A 59 -15.24 17.27 14.82
CA ARG A 59 -14.32 16.30 15.41
C ARG A 59 -14.86 15.71 16.71
N ILE A 60 -14.50 14.46 17.00
CA ILE A 60 -14.57 13.86 18.34
C ILE A 60 -13.15 13.44 18.73
N THR A 61 -12.73 13.70 19.98
CA THR A 61 -11.39 13.35 20.47
C THR A 61 -11.47 12.76 21.87
N LEU A 62 -10.91 11.57 22.06
CA LEU A 62 -10.77 10.90 23.34
C LEU A 62 -9.27 10.83 23.67
N ILE A 63 -8.88 11.31 24.84
CA ILE A 63 -7.48 11.38 25.26
C ILE A 63 -7.33 10.75 26.64
N GLY A 64 -6.31 9.92 26.83
CA GLY A 64 -6.00 9.33 28.13
C GLY A 64 -4.59 8.74 28.17
N GLY A 65 -3.83 9.06 29.23
CA GLY A 65 -2.52 8.46 29.48
C GLY A 65 -1.52 8.59 28.32
N GLY A 66 -1.54 9.72 27.59
CA GLY A 66 -0.69 9.95 26.41
C GLY A 66 -1.15 9.25 25.13
N SER A 67 -2.27 8.51 25.17
CA SER A 67 -2.91 7.92 24.00
C SER A 67 -4.12 8.74 23.56
N TYR A 68 -4.46 8.69 22.27
CA TYR A 68 -5.67 9.36 21.77
C TYR A 68 -6.38 8.59 20.66
N LEU A 69 -7.69 8.84 20.55
CA LEU A 69 -8.55 8.49 19.44
C LEU A 69 -9.20 9.77 18.89
N ARG A 70 -9.08 10.00 17.60
CA ARG A 70 -9.60 11.18 16.90
C ARG A 70 -10.45 10.76 15.71
N LEU A 71 -11.69 11.25 15.68
CA LEU A 71 -12.65 11.06 14.60
C LEU A 71 -12.85 12.40 13.89
N GLU A 72 -12.57 12.44 12.60
CA GLU A 72 -12.74 13.60 11.72
C GLU A 72 -13.41 13.21 10.40
N ALA A 73 -13.75 14.21 9.58
CA ALA A 73 -14.32 13.98 8.26
C ALA A 73 -13.41 13.06 7.42
N GLY A 74 -13.90 11.84 7.13
CA GLY A 74 -13.19 10.84 6.33
C GLY A 74 -11.95 10.23 6.98
N LYS A 75 -11.65 10.52 8.26
CA LYS A 75 -10.42 10.05 8.93
C LYS A 75 -10.71 9.54 10.33
N VAL A 76 -10.23 8.34 10.62
CA VAL A 76 -10.15 7.77 11.97
C VAL A 76 -8.69 7.57 12.33
N GLU A 77 -8.22 8.24 13.38
CA GLU A 77 -6.83 8.23 13.84
C GLU A 77 -6.75 7.76 15.28
N TYR A 78 -5.88 6.81 15.56
CA TYR A 78 -5.60 6.34 16.91
C TYR A 78 -4.08 6.22 17.06
N CYS A 79 -3.50 6.84 18.08
CA CYS A 79 -2.06 6.78 18.33
C CYS A 79 -1.77 6.54 19.81
N THR A 80 -0.71 5.79 20.07
CA THR A 80 -0.14 5.55 21.39
C THR A 80 1.38 5.38 21.22
N THR A 81 2.16 5.84 22.19
CA THR A 81 3.63 5.63 22.21
C THR A 81 4.02 4.24 22.71
N ALA A 82 3.08 3.51 23.31
CA ALA A 82 3.29 2.17 23.82
C ALA A 82 2.67 1.13 22.85
N LYS A 83 1.98 0.12 23.39
CA LYS A 83 1.47 -1.03 22.63
C LYS A 83 -0.03 -0.87 22.32
N CYS A 84 -0.42 -0.98 21.05
CA CYS A 84 -1.81 -1.12 20.65
C CYS A 84 -2.17 -2.61 20.48
N LEU A 85 -3.06 -3.14 21.33
CA LEU A 85 -3.52 -4.52 21.26
C LEU A 85 -4.91 -4.60 20.63
N ARG A 86 -5.05 -5.30 19.51
CA ARG A 86 -6.34 -5.59 18.86
C ARG A 86 -6.58 -7.09 18.87
N LYS A 87 -7.68 -7.54 19.49
CA LYS A 87 -8.10 -8.95 19.50
C LYS A 87 -9.42 -9.06 18.75
N VAL A 88 -9.42 -9.71 17.58
CA VAL A 88 -10.60 -9.83 16.72
C VAL A 88 -10.77 -11.28 16.26
N LYS A 89 -12.00 -11.83 16.30
CA LYS A 89 -12.30 -13.22 15.94
C LYS A 89 -12.88 -13.39 14.51
N ARG A 90 -13.62 -12.41 13.98
CA ARG A 90 -14.15 -12.29 12.60
C ARG A 90 -14.55 -10.83 12.31
N THR A 91 -14.46 -10.38 11.06
CA THR A 91 -14.84 -9.03 10.56
C THR A 91 -15.90 -9.19 9.44
N MET A 92 -16.90 -8.29 9.34
CA MET A 92 -17.97 -8.30 8.30
C MET A 92 -18.19 -6.90 7.67
N ALA A 93 -18.63 -6.88 6.41
CA ALA A 93 -18.91 -5.70 5.55
C ALA A 93 -20.43 -5.57 5.20
N ALA A 94 -20.95 -4.37 4.89
CA ALA A 94 -22.39 -4.08 4.62
C ALA A 94 -22.71 -3.70 3.14
N GLY A 95 -23.97 -3.83 2.68
CA GLY A 95 -24.44 -3.66 1.26
C GLY A 95 -25.39 -2.47 0.94
N ALA A 96 -25.67 -2.18 -0.35
CA ALA A 96 -26.06 -0.84 -0.90
C ALA A 96 -27.51 -0.66 -1.51
N ALA A 97 -27.93 0.61 -1.75
CA ALA A 97 -29.25 1.10 -2.24
C ALA A 97 -29.34 1.39 -3.76
N SER A 98 -30.54 1.44 -4.37
CA SER A 98 -30.75 1.45 -5.84
C SER A 98 -31.13 2.82 -6.48
N ILE A 99 -30.38 3.20 -7.54
CA ILE A 99 -30.55 4.40 -8.40
C ILE A 99 -30.54 3.93 -9.88
N PRO A 100 -31.32 4.53 -10.82
CA PRO A 100 -31.36 4.06 -12.20
C PRO A 100 -30.16 4.56 -13.03
N VAL A 101 -29.37 3.61 -13.56
CA VAL A 101 -28.11 3.86 -14.31
C VAL A 101 -28.32 3.56 -15.80
N ARG A 102 -27.97 4.50 -16.69
CA ARG A 102 -27.83 4.26 -18.15
C ARG A 102 -26.40 3.84 -18.47
N SER A 103 -26.21 2.68 -19.12
CA SER A 103 -24.89 2.15 -19.47
C SER A 103 -24.39 2.71 -20.80
N ILE A 104 -23.12 3.15 -20.83
CA ILE A 104 -22.36 3.46 -22.04
C ILE A 104 -21.20 2.47 -22.07
N VAL A 105 -21.03 1.74 -23.17
CA VAL A 105 -20.00 0.71 -23.34
C VAL A 105 -18.81 1.33 -24.08
N GLY A 106 -17.69 1.55 -23.38
CA GLY A 106 -16.44 1.96 -24.02
C GLY A 106 -15.47 2.69 -23.09
N GLY A 107 -14.23 2.19 -23.03
CA GLY A 107 -13.09 2.69 -22.24
C GLY A 107 -12.83 1.87 -20.98
N GLY A 108 -11.57 1.51 -20.73
CA GLY A 108 -11.18 0.67 -19.58
C GLY A 108 -11.21 1.45 -18.26
N ILE A 109 -11.72 0.82 -17.21
CA ILE A 109 -11.62 1.32 -15.82
C ILE A 109 -10.32 0.77 -15.24
N CYS A 110 -9.45 1.64 -14.71
CA CYS A 110 -8.20 1.20 -14.11
C CYS A 110 -8.44 0.56 -12.73
N LEU A 111 -7.72 -0.51 -12.40
CA LEU A 111 -7.96 -1.27 -11.15
C LEU A 111 -7.67 -0.41 -9.91
N SER A 112 -6.69 0.50 -9.96
CA SER A 112 -6.42 1.48 -8.88
C SER A 112 -7.53 2.53 -8.73
N CYS A 113 -8.15 2.98 -9.83
CA CYS A 113 -9.31 3.87 -9.83
C CYS A 113 -10.51 3.19 -9.18
N LEU A 114 -10.71 1.91 -9.52
CA LEU A 114 -11.76 1.05 -8.99
C LEU A 114 -11.53 0.78 -7.49
N MET A 115 -10.30 0.45 -7.10
CA MET A 115 -9.93 0.20 -5.71
C MET A 115 -9.99 1.48 -4.87
N LYS A 116 -9.62 2.65 -5.41
CA LYS A 116 -9.66 3.94 -4.68
C LYS A 116 -11.08 4.46 -4.49
N ALA A 117 -11.94 4.35 -5.51
CA ALA A 117 -13.37 4.60 -5.38
C ALA A 117 -14.02 3.62 -4.39
N ALA A 118 -13.60 2.34 -4.40
CA ALA A 118 -14.06 1.33 -3.44
C ALA A 118 -13.56 1.55 -2.01
N MET A 119 -12.35 2.10 -1.83
CA MET A 119 -11.77 2.41 -0.52
C MET A 119 -12.35 3.70 0.11
N ASN A 120 -12.77 4.68 -0.70
CA ASN A 120 -13.36 5.95 -0.23
C ASN A 120 -14.90 5.93 -0.17
N GLY A 121 -15.56 4.96 -0.79
CA GLY A 121 -17.03 4.81 -0.77
C GLY A 121 -17.77 5.65 -1.82
N ASP A 122 -17.10 6.05 -2.90
CA ASP A 122 -17.69 6.85 -3.98
C ASP A 122 -18.58 5.99 -4.89
N THR A 123 -19.74 6.52 -5.29
CA THR A 123 -20.76 5.80 -6.06
C THR A 123 -20.47 5.70 -7.57
N PHE A 124 -19.52 6.50 -8.07
CA PHE A 124 -19.08 6.49 -9.47
C PHE A 124 -17.55 6.41 -9.52
N VAL A 125 -17.01 5.46 -10.29
CA VAL A 125 -15.57 5.31 -10.51
C VAL A 125 -15.14 6.31 -11.58
N VAL A 126 -14.53 7.42 -11.14
CA VAL A 126 -13.88 8.37 -12.06
C VAL A 126 -12.64 7.68 -12.63
N ARG A 127 -12.60 7.50 -13.95
CA ARG A 127 -11.46 6.86 -14.62
C ARG A 127 -10.24 7.81 -14.59
N GLY A 128 -9.18 7.46 -13.84
CA GLY A 128 -7.87 8.13 -13.92
C GLY A 128 -6.77 7.61 -12.97
N GLY A 129 -5.62 7.18 -13.55
CA GLY A 129 -4.29 7.11 -12.92
C GLY A 129 -3.82 5.76 -12.33
N MET A 130 -2.84 5.11 -12.97
CA MET A 130 -2.30 3.77 -12.67
C MET A 130 -1.27 3.78 -11.51
N ASN A 131 -1.47 2.95 -10.47
CA ASN A 131 -0.52 2.72 -9.36
C ASN A 131 -0.11 1.24 -9.30
N SER A 132 1.17 0.92 -9.44
CA SER A 132 1.72 -0.44 -9.22
C SER A 132 1.82 -0.79 -7.73
N VAL A 133 1.31 -1.97 -7.35
CA VAL A 133 1.31 -2.50 -5.96
C VAL A 133 2.69 -3.03 -5.57
N SER A 134 3.37 -3.74 -6.47
CA SER A 134 4.73 -4.27 -6.28
C SER A 134 5.76 -3.16 -6.16
N PHE A 135 5.64 -2.07 -6.93
CA PHE A 135 6.44 -0.87 -6.72
C PHE A 135 6.23 -0.29 -5.32
N SER A 136 4.96 -0.18 -4.89
CA SER A 136 4.61 0.43 -3.60
C SER A 136 5.16 -0.38 -2.42
N LEU A 137 5.14 -1.72 -2.53
CA LEU A 137 5.70 -2.63 -1.54
C LEU A 137 7.23 -2.56 -1.51
N ALA A 138 7.88 -2.50 -2.67
CA ALA A 138 9.32 -2.33 -2.77
C ALA A 138 9.78 -0.97 -2.21
N ALA A 139 9.00 0.09 -2.46
CA ALA A 139 9.28 1.43 -1.97
C ALA A 139 9.08 1.59 -0.45
N GLN A 140 8.18 0.83 0.18
CA GLN A 140 7.99 0.86 1.64
C GLN A 140 9.24 0.41 2.41
N HIS A 141 10.05 -0.48 1.84
CA HIS A 141 11.31 -0.92 2.44
C HIS A 141 12.43 0.16 2.41
N LEU A 142 12.30 1.19 1.55
CA LEU A 142 13.23 2.32 1.51
C LEU A 142 13.03 3.33 2.65
N ILE A 143 11.93 3.23 3.42
CA ILE A 143 11.57 4.18 4.48
C ILE A 143 12.46 4.04 5.74
N CYS A 144 13.22 2.94 5.87
CA CYS A 144 13.99 2.62 7.08
C CYS A 144 15.52 2.54 6.89
N SER A 145 16.08 2.78 5.70
CA SER A 145 17.53 2.60 5.47
C SER A 145 18.08 3.50 4.36
N THR A 146 19.18 4.22 4.64
CA THR A 146 19.89 5.07 3.67
C THR A 146 20.90 4.30 2.79
N LYS A 147 20.96 2.97 2.91
CA LYS A 147 21.98 2.11 2.25
C LYS A 147 21.43 1.17 1.18
N VAL A 148 20.18 1.36 0.73
CA VAL A 148 19.51 0.47 -0.21
C VAL A 148 18.87 1.25 -1.34
N THR A 149 18.88 0.66 -2.53
CA THR A 149 18.40 1.25 -3.78
C THR A 149 17.34 0.33 -4.39
N LEU A 150 16.32 0.95 -5.00
CA LEU A 150 15.29 0.25 -5.76
C LEU A 150 15.72 0.13 -7.22
N PHE A 151 15.69 -1.10 -7.73
CA PHE A 151 15.97 -1.42 -9.12
C PHE A 151 14.76 -2.07 -9.79
N ALA A 152 14.62 -1.86 -11.09
CA ALA A 152 13.69 -2.59 -11.94
C ALA A 152 14.46 -3.50 -12.88
N LEU A 153 14.02 -4.76 -13.03
CA LEU A 153 14.44 -5.67 -14.08
C LEU A 153 13.32 -5.76 -15.11
N VAL A 154 13.62 -5.37 -16.34
CA VAL A 154 12.64 -5.14 -17.42
C VAL A 154 12.95 -6.03 -18.62
N ASP A 155 11.93 -6.71 -19.15
CA ASP A 155 11.99 -7.40 -20.44
C ASP A 155 11.91 -6.35 -21.57
N GLY A 156 13.05 -6.09 -22.22
CA GLY A 156 13.16 -5.05 -23.25
C GLY A 156 12.32 -5.34 -24.50
N LEU A 157 12.07 -6.62 -24.82
CA LEU A 157 11.20 -6.98 -25.94
C LEU A 157 9.74 -6.63 -25.65
N GLN A 158 9.28 -6.85 -24.41
CA GLN A 158 7.93 -6.46 -24.02
C GLN A 158 7.78 -4.94 -23.94
N TYR A 159 8.82 -4.25 -23.49
CA TYR A 159 8.86 -2.78 -23.47
C TYR A 159 8.68 -2.22 -24.88
N GLU A 160 9.47 -2.70 -25.86
CA GLU A 160 9.41 -2.23 -27.24
C GLU A 160 8.06 -2.53 -27.89
N ARG A 161 7.50 -3.72 -27.67
CA ARG A 161 6.18 -4.09 -28.20
C ARG A 161 5.03 -3.24 -27.66
N TYR A 162 5.13 -2.82 -26.39
CA TYR A 162 4.08 -2.06 -25.74
C TYR A 162 4.15 -0.57 -26.08
N PHE A 163 5.35 0.02 -26.06
CA PHE A 163 5.53 1.46 -26.28
C PHE A 163 5.88 1.85 -27.71
N GLY A 164 6.27 0.90 -28.57
CA GLY A 164 6.79 1.19 -29.92
C GLY A 164 8.17 1.84 -29.93
N GLU A 165 8.87 1.83 -28.79
CA GLU A 165 10.18 2.45 -28.58
C GLU A 165 11.13 1.48 -27.89
N SER A 166 12.38 1.41 -28.36
CA SER A 166 13.41 0.55 -27.77
C SER A 166 14.15 1.22 -26.62
N LEU A 167 14.51 0.43 -25.60
CA LEU A 167 15.46 0.88 -24.57
C LEU A 167 16.87 1.09 -25.17
N SER A 168 17.57 2.12 -24.70
CA SER A 168 18.86 2.56 -25.25
C SER A 168 19.92 2.76 -24.17
N VAL A 169 21.18 2.47 -24.51
CA VAL A 169 22.35 2.55 -23.59
C VAL A 169 22.71 3.99 -23.21
N GLN A 170 22.12 4.98 -23.89
CA GLN A 170 22.36 6.41 -23.64
C GLN A 170 21.78 6.89 -22.28
N GLN A 171 21.07 6.03 -21.57
CA GLN A 171 20.44 6.33 -20.29
C GLN A 171 21.36 5.90 -19.13
N PRO A 172 21.92 6.84 -18.34
CA PRO A 172 22.97 6.52 -17.35
C PRO A 172 22.49 5.64 -16.18
N ALA A 173 21.18 5.53 -15.95
CA ALA A 173 20.60 4.70 -14.90
C ALA A 173 19.98 3.39 -15.42
N ALA A 174 20.23 3.01 -16.69
CA ALA A 174 19.72 1.79 -17.30
C ALA A 174 20.83 1.03 -18.03
N VAL A 175 21.01 -0.25 -17.71
CA VAL A 175 22.04 -1.10 -18.32
C VAL A 175 21.44 -2.38 -18.91
N PRO A 176 21.78 -2.74 -20.16
CA PRO A 176 21.36 -4.02 -20.72
C PRO A 176 22.19 -5.15 -20.12
N LEU A 177 21.60 -6.33 -19.96
CA LEU A 177 22.34 -7.53 -19.60
C LEU A 177 22.99 -8.20 -20.80
N PHE A 178 22.47 -7.97 -22.01
CA PHE A 178 23.11 -8.35 -23.27
C PHE A 178 24.02 -7.24 -23.75
N ASP A 179 25.22 -7.13 -23.17
CA ASP A 179 26.20 -6.09 -23.52
C ASP A 179 27.44 -6.62 -24.25
N THR A 180 27.60 -7.95 -24.32
CA THR A 180 28.69 -8.61 -25.03
C THR A 180 28.25 -9.11 -26.41
N TRP A 181 29.16 -9.11 -27.37
CA TRP A 181 28.90 -9.69 -28.69
C TRP A 181 28.81 -11.23 -28.57
N PRO A 182 27.89 -11.91 -29.29
CA PRO A 182 26.98 -11.40 -30.32
C PRO A 182 25.66 -10.82 -29.79
N ASP A 183 25.33 -11.04 -28.52
CA ASP A 183 24.04 -10.72 -27.89
C ASP A 183 23.75 -9.22 -27.82
N SER A 184 24.80 -8.39 -27.81
CA SER A 184 24.68 -6.93 -27.87
C SER A 184 23.91 -6.42 -29.09
N ARG A 185 23.81 -7.21 -30.18
CA ARG A 185 22.96 -6.89 -31.35
C ARG A 185 21.46 -6.87 -31.03
N ILE A 186 21.05 -7.62 -30.01
CA ILE A 186 19.66 -7.72 -29.55
C ILE A 186 19.47 -7.12 -28.16
N ALA A 187 20.41 -6.29 -27.70
CA ALA A 187 20.37 -5.67 -26.37
C ALA A 187 19.05 -4.96 -26.07
N PHE A 188 18.48 -4.29 -27.07
CA PHE A 188 17.19 -3.60 -26.95
C PHE A 188 16.04 -4.54 -26.56
N ALA A 189 16.07 -5.79 -27.04
CA ALA A 189 15.07 -6.82 -26.76
C ALA A 189 15.45 -7.70 -25.57
N GLY A 190 16.67 -7.55 -25.05
CA GLY A 190 17.17 -8.29 -23.89
C GLY A 190 16.65 -7.75 -22.56
N PRO A 191 17.08 -8.35 -21.44
CA PRO A 191 16.73 -7.84 -20.13
C PRO A 191 17.57 -6.61 -19.75
N TRP A 192 16.92 -5.63 -19.13
CA TRP A 192 17.52 -4.38 -18.67
C TRP A 192 17.39 -4.24 -17.16
N VAL A 193 18.44 -3.74 -16.51
CA VAL A 193 18.40 -3.34 -15.09
C VAL A 193 18.40 -1.83 -15.04
N MET A 194 17.48 -1.26 -14.28
CA MET A 194 17.32 0.19 -14.14
C MET A 194 17.31 0.60 -12.68
N GLU A 195 18.02 1.68 -12.35
CA GLU A 195 17.99 2.31 -11.04
C GLU A 195 16.85 3.34 -10.96
N MET A 196 15.95 3.19 -9.98
CA MET A 196 14.74 4.02 -9.90
C MET A 196 14.95 5.39 -9.28
N ASN A 197 16.05 5.60 -8.54
CA ASN A 197 16.32 6.85 -7.84
C ASN A 197 16.67 8.02 -8.76
N SER A 198 17.05 7.74 -10.02
CA SER A 198 17.56 8.75 -10.95
C SER A 198 16.58 9.15 -12.06
N ILE A 199 15.40 8.51 -12.17
CA ILE A 199 14.51 8.68 -13.33
C ILE A 199 13.01 8.62 -12.94
N MET A 200 12.42 9.76 -12.58
CA MET A 200 10.99 9.86 -12.23
C MET A 200 10.05 9.45 -13.38
N ASP A 201 10.38 9.80 -14.63
CA ASP A 201 9.52 9.56 -15.80
C ASP A 201 9.40 8.08 -16.18
N PHE A 202 10.40 7.26 -15.83
CA PHE A 202 10.37 5.83 -16.13
C PHE A 202 9.49 5.05 -15.17
N ARG A 203 9.30 5.55 -13.95
CA ARG A 203 8.47 4.86 -12.95
C ARG A 203 7.05 4.66 -13.46
N GLU A 204 6.42 5.70 -13.99
CA GLU A 204 5.04 5.61 -14.49
C GLU A 204 4.94 4.65 -15.67
N ARG A 205 5.87 4.75 -16.64
CA ARG A 205 5.94 3.84 -17.79
C ARG A 205 6.15 2.38 -17.38
N LEU A 206 7.04 2.10 -16.42
CA LEU A 206 7.29 0.74 -15.96
C LEU A 206 6.10 0.16 -15.16
N CYS A 207 5.39 1.00 -14.39
CA CYS A 207 4.16 0.59 -13.72
C CYS A 207 3.04 0.28 -14.73
N GLU A 208 2.93 1.08 -15.80
CA GLU A 208 2.01 0.85 -16.91
C GLU A 208 2.32 -0.47 -17.62
N LEU A 209 3.60 -0.70 -17.92
CA LEU A 209 4.08 -1.89 -18.58
C LEU A 209 3.84 -3.16 -17.75
N GLU A 210 4.13 -3.13 -16.44
CA GLU A 210 3.86 -4.25 -15.51
C GLU A 210 2.36 -4.59 -15.45
N ALA A 211 1.50 -3.57 -15.46
CA ALA A 211 0.05 -3.76 -15.43
C ALA A 211 -0.49 -4.37 -16.73
N ALA A 212 0.15 -4.09 -17.86
CA ALA A 212 -0.24 -4.61 -19.16
C ALA A 212 0.34 -5.99 -19.46
N LEU A 213 1.61 -6.23 -19.09
CA LEU A 213 2.39 -7.40 -19.49
C LEU A 213 3.27 -7.88 -18.34
N PRO A 214 3.43 -9.21 -18.16
CA PRO A 214 4.38 -9.76 -17.21
C PRO A 214 5.80 -9.55 -17.72
N SER A 215 6.37 -8.39 -17.41
CA SER A 215 7.58 -7.87 -18.05
C SER A 215 8.49 -7.07 -17.12
N VAL A 216 8.04 -6.76 -15.90
CA VAL A 216 8.81 -5.99 -14.92
C VAL A 216 8.86 -6.77 -13.61
N SER A 217 10.03 -6.77 -12.95
CA SER A 217 10.17 -7.19 -11.56
C SER A 217 11.01 -6.18 -10.79
N TRP A 218 10.74 -6.05 -9.49
CA TRP A 218 11.30 -5.00 -8.63
C TRP A 218 12.27 -5.60 -7.63
N MET A 219 13.40 -4.93 -7.40
CA MET A 219 14.46 -5.47 -6.56
C MET A 219 14.99 -4.41 -5.61
N ILE A 220 15.33 -4.85 -4.41
CA ILE A 220 15.99 -4.02 -3.40
C ILE A 220 17.37 -4.58 -3.17
N SER A 221 18.38 -3.74 -3.38
CA SER A 221 19.78 -4.12 -3.19
C SER A 221 20.58 -2.96 -2.62
N SER A 222 21.62 -3.27 -1.86
CA SER A 222 22.65 -2.32 -1.45
C SER A 222 23.81 -2.22 -2.45
N SER A 223 23.80 -3.03 -3.50
CA SER A 223 24.82 -3.02 -4.56
C SER A 223 24.59 -1.88 -5.54
N SER A 224 25.65 -1.44 -6.20
CA SER A 224 25.58 -0.51 -7.32
C SER A 224 24.93 -1.16 -8.56
N LEU A 225 24.42 -0.35 -9.48
CA LEU A 225 23.85 -0.81 -10.76
C LEU A 225 24.82 -1.73 -11.52
N THR A 226 26.10 -1.37 -11.55
CA THR A 226 27.16 -2.13 -12.25
C THR A 226 27.41 -3.49 -11.60
N GLU A 227 27.50 -3.56 -10.27
CA GLU A 227 27.68 -4.83 -9.54
C GLU A 227 26.49 -5.77 -9.74
N LEU A 228 25.27 -5.22 -9.67
CA LEU A 228 24.04 -5.97 -9.86
C LEU A 228 23.92 -6.52 -11.29
N ALA A 229 24.26 -5.71 -12.30
CA ALA A 229 24.28 -6.15 -13.69
C ALA A 229 25.33 -7.24 -13.94
N ALA A 230 26.55 -7.08 -13.40
CA ALA A 230 27.60 -8.09 -13.50
C ALA A 230 27.20 -9.41 -12.82
N HIS A 231 26.52 -9.32 -11.67
CA HIS A 231 25.95 -10.48 -10.99
C HIS A 231 24.94 -11.22 -11.85
N PHE A 232 24.00 -10.51 -12.45
CA PHE A 232 23.01 -11.14 -13.33
C PHE A 232 23.63 -11.78 -14.55
N ARG A 233 24.58 -11.11 -15.21
CA ARG A 233 25.26 -11.63 -16.40
C ARG A 233 25.95 -12.96 -16.13
N ARG A 234 26.59 -13.11 -14.96
CA ARG A 234 27.21 -14.38 -14.56
C ARG A 234 26.21 -15.52 -14.35
N ASN A 235 24.99 -15.20 -13.97
CA ASN A 235 23.93 -16.18 -13.68
C ASN A 235 22.93 -16.38 -14.84
N MET A 236 23.10 -15.68 -15.97
CA MET A 236 22.22 -15.81 -17.13
C MET A 236 22.46 -17.11 -17.90
N ASN A 237 23.67 -17.63 -17.92
CA ASN A 237 24.00 -18.85 -18.64
C ASN A 237 24.11 -20.01 -17.66
N THR A 238 23.45 -21.12 -17.98
CA THR A 238 23.51 -22.36 -17.20
C THR A 238 23.87 -23.53 -18.10
N GLU A 239 24.66 -24.46 -17.59
CA GLU A 239 25.03 -25.68 -18.30
C GLU A 239 24.01 -26.77 -18.03
N LEU A 240 23.49 -27.37 -19.09
CA LEU A 240 22.59 -28.52 -19.04
C LEU A 240 23.39 -29.82 -18.83
N PRO A 241 22.77 -30.91 -18.37
CA PRO A 241 23.47 -32.19 -18.14
C PRO A 241 24.17 -32.78 -19.38
N ASP A 242 23.82 -32.31 -20.58
CA ASP A 242 24.42 -32.71 -21.85
C ASP A 242 25.56 -31.79 -22.33
N GLY A 243 25.98 -30.83 -21.49
CA GLY A 243 27.05 -29.88 -21.78
C GLY A 243 26.62 -28.68 -22.62
N ARG A 244 25.35 -28.56 -23.00
CA ARG A 244 24.85 -27.37 -23.71
C ARG A 244 24.64 -26.20 -22.75
N ILE A 245 24.93 -24.99 -23.22
CA ILE A 245 24.64 -23.76 -22.48
C ILE A 245 23.23 -23.28 -22.83
N ALA A 246 22.42 -22.99 -21.82
CA ALA A 246 21.08 -22.45 -21.93
C ALA A 246 20.98 -21.09 -21.22
N LEU A 247 20.14 -20.21 -21.77
CA LEU A 247 19.81 -18.93 -21.15
C LEU A 247 18.73 -19.11 -20.09
N LEU A 248 19.05 -18.76 -18.85
CA LEU A 248 18.13 -18.73 -17.73
C LEU A 248 17.30 -17.43 -17.77
N ARG A 249 16.02 -17.56 -18.11
CA ARG A 249 15.08 -16.43 -18.26
C ARG A 249 14.48 -15.96 -16.93
N PHE A 250 15.33 -15.69 -15.94
CA PHE A 250 14.88 -15.18 -14.63
C PHE A 250 14.26 -13.79 -14.69
N HIS A 251 14.45 -13.04 -15.79
CA HIS A 251 13.83 -11.74 -16.00
C HIS A 251 12.36 -11.81 -16.39
N ASP A 252 11.84 -12.97 -16.82
CA ASP A 252 10.44 -13.15 -17.19
C ASP A 252 9.61 -13.48 -15.95
N PRO A 253 8.71 -12.58 -15.49
CA PRO A 253 7.84 -12.81 -14.33
C PRO A 253 7.06 -14.13 -14.37
N ARG A 254 6.67 -14.60 -15.56
CA ARG A 254 5.90 -15.86 -15.71
C ARG A 254 6.71 -17.08 -15.33
N VAL A 255 8.04 -16.99 -15.46
CA VAL A 255 8.97 -18.09 -15.21
C VAL A 255 9.52 -18.02 -13.79
N GLN A 256 9.56 -16.84 -13.17
CA GLN A 256 10.16 -16.62 -11.85
C GLN A 256 9.61 -17.53 -10.75
N LYS A 257 8.28 -17.71 -10.66
CA LYS A 257 7.68 -18.62 -9.67
C LYS A 257 8.17 -20.06 -9.83
N ARG A 258 8.04 -20.60 -11.05
CA ARG A 258 8.50 -21.96 -11.38
C ARG A 258 10.00 -22.12 -11.18
N LEU A 259 10.79 -21.11 -11.53
CA LEU A 259 12.23 -21.10 -11.33
C LEU A 259 12.58 -21.16 -9.84
N GLY A 260 11.88 -20.41 -8.99
CA GLY A 260 12.07 -20.44 -7.54
C GLY A 260 11.86 -21.83 -6.93
N GLU A 261 10.88 -22.57 -7.45
CA GLU A 261 10.56 -23.95 -7.05
C GLU A 261 11.56 -25.00 -7.60
N MET A 262 12.18 -24.73 -8.75
CA MET A 262 13.12 -25.65 -9.41
C MET A 262 14.56 -25.56 -8.89
N LEU A 263 15.00 -24.36 -8.49
CA LEU A 263 16.37 -24.15 -8.02
C LEU A 263 16.56 -24.80 -6.64
N ASN A 264 17.69 -25.48 -6.43
CA ASN A 264 18.08 -25.87 -5.07
C ASN A 264 18.49 -24.63 -4.25
N ASP A 265 18.63 -24.79 -2.94
CA ASP A 265 18.92 -23.65 -2.05
C ASP A 265 20.25 -22.98 -2.34
N GLN A 266 21.25 -23.72 -2.83
CA GLN A 266 22.55 -23.15 -3.17
C GLN A 266 22.45 -22.28 -4.42
N GLN A 267 21.85 -22.80 -5.49
CA GLN A 267 21.63 -22.08 -6.75
C GLN A 267 20.76 -20.83 -6.55
N HIS A 268 19.76 -20.93 -5.69
CA HIS A 268 18.88 -19.79 -5.39
C HIS A 268 19.57 -18.72 -4.54
N ARG A 269 20.41 -19.11 -3.56
CA ARG A 269 21.26 -18.16 -2.84
C ARG A 269 22.27 -17.49 -3.75
N GLU A 270 22.87 -18.24 -4.68
CA GLU A 270 23.79 -17.70 -5.68
C GLU A 270 23.08 -16.66 -6.57
N LEU A 271 21.88 -16.97 -7.06
CA LEU A 271 21.13 -16.05 -7.92
C LEU A 271 20.63 -14.80 -7.16
N THR A 272 20.15 -14.95 -5.91
CA THR A 272 19.52 -13.86 -5.14
C THR A 272 20.44 -13.18 -4.13
N GLY A 273 21.72 -13.53 -4.09
CA GLY A 273 22.65 -13.18 -3.01
C GLY A 273 22.83 -11.68 -2.80
N LEU A 274 22.75 -10.88 -3.87
CA LEU A 274 22.89 -9.41 -3.80
C LEU A 274 21.57 -8.69 -3.48
N MET A 275 20.45 -9.41 -3.40
CA MET A 275 19.11 -8.82 -3.25
C MET A 275 18.62 -9.07 -1.83
N GLN A 276 18.14 -7.99 -1.21
CA GLN A 276 17.37 -8.07 0.03
C GLN A 276 15.94 -8.49 -0.25
N GLU A 277 15.39 -8.05 -1.37
CA GLU A 277 14.06 -8.44 -1.83
C GLU A 277 13.99 -8.42 -3.37
N TRP A 278 13.17 -9.30 -3.94
CA TRP A 278 12.90 -9.38 -5.38
C TRP A 278 11.44 -9.77 -5.60
N LEU A 279 10.63 -8.81 -6.05
CA LEU A 279 9.19 -8.91 -6.16
C LEU A 279 8.72 -8.94 -7.62
N THR A 280 7.66 -9.68 -7.84
CA THR A 280 6.95 -9.74 -9.11
C THR A 280 5.46 -9.97 -8.90
N ILE A 281 4.65 -9.68 -9.91
CA ILE A 281 3.21 -9.97 -9.89
C ILE A 281 2.94 -11.29 -10.61
N VAL A 282 2.35 -12.24 -9.88
CA VAL A 282 1.89 -13.53 -10.40
C VAL A 282 0.41 -13.66 -10.06
N ASP A 283 -0.44 -13.82 -11.08
CA ASP A 283 -1.90 -13.92 -10.95
C ASP A 283 -2.53 -12.77 -10.12
N GLY A 284 -1.99 -11.55 -10.29
CA GLY A 284 -2.46 -10.35 -9.58
C GLY A 284 -2.00 -10.26 -8.11
N LYS A 285 -1.15 -11.16 -7.64
CA LYS A 285 -0.58 -11.16 -6.28
C LYS A 285 0.93 -10.92 -6.31
N ALA A 286 1.43 -10.21 -5.31
CA ALA A 286 2.86 -10.03 -5.13
C ALA A 286 3.51 -11.34 -4.67
N TRP A 287 4.55 -11.76 -5.36
CA TRP A 287 5.33 -12.94 -5.03
C TRP A 287 6.81 -12.54 -4.92
N SER A 288 7.46 -13.02 -3.85
CA SER A 288 8.87 -12.79 -3.59
C SER A 288 9.69 -13.94 -4.17
N PHE A 289 10.54 -13.65 -5.15
CA PHE A 289 11.56 -14.59 -5.62
C PHE A 289 12.62 -14.82 -4.55
N LYS A 290 12.92 -13.83 -3.71
CA LYS A 290 13.90 -13.97 -2.62
C LYS A 290 13.43 -14.92 -1.52
N GLN A 291 12.16 -14.83 -1.13
CA GLN A 291 11.59 -15.61 -0.03
C GLN A 291 10.87 -16.88 -0.52
N ARG A 292 10.62 -16.99 -1.84
CA ARG A 292 9.87 -18.07 -2.51
C ARG A 292 8.41 -18.18 -2.04
N GLU A 293 7.80 -17.08 -1.64
CA GLU A 293 6.43 -17.04 -1.11
C GLU A 293 5.64 -15.84 -1.61
N PHE A 294 4.31 -15.91 -1.48
CA PHE A 294 3.43 -14.79 -1.75
C PHE A 294 3.43 -13.82 -0.58
N ILE A 295 3.59 -12.53 -0.84
CA ILE A 295 3.52 -11.51 0.19
C ILE A 295 2.05 -11.08 0.36
N CYS A 296 1.60 -11.05 1.61
CA CYS A 296 0.24 -10.71 2.02
C CYS A 296 0.12 -9.25 2.50
#